data_AF-A0A4P5VK50-F1
#
_entry.id   AF-A0A4P5VK50-F1
#
_cell.length_a   1.000
_cell.length_b   1.000
_cell.length_c   1.000
_cell.angle_alpha   90.00
_cell.angle_beta   90.00
_cell.angle_gamma   90.00
#
_symmetry.space_group_name_H-M   'P 1'
#
loop_
_entity.id
_entity.type
_entity.pdbx_description
1 polymer ?
#
loop_
_entity_poly.entity_id
_entity_poly.type
_entity_poly.pdbx_seq_one_letter_code
_entity_poly.pdbx_strand_id
1 'polypeptide(L)'
;MEKRLRALATWSGAIAGLLLIVAGGLIPAFLALPGPEGWSLRPLGITLQVPALLLTALVAGPRSALLAAVGYLSVGLFQLPVFQQGGGIGYLVDPGFGYLAGFIPAAWITGRLARQRGMDDPLALTAAAGVGLLVLQLCGLLNLLIGALAGRWGANLVPLTVGYGLAILPQALLCCAAGVLAWVLRRVLLVSS
;
A
#
# COMPACT_ATOMS: atom_id res chain seq x y z
N MET A 1 -16.28 -4.70 28.92
CA MET A 1 -16.89 -4.98 27.59
C MET A 1 -16.23 -4.17 26.48
N GLU A 2 -16.10 -2.85 26.66
CA GLU A 2 -15.54 -1.92 25.65
C GLU A 2 -14.12 -2.25 25.15
N LYS A 3 -13.20 -2.67 26.04
CA LYS A 3 -11.85 -3.09 25.63
C LYS A 3 -11.86 -4.32 24.69
N ARG A 4 -12.77 -5.28 24.93
CA ARG A 4 -12.89 -6.49 24.10
C ARG A 4 -13.47 -6.15 22.71
N LEU A 5 -14.46 -5.27 22.65
CA LEU A 5 -15.03 -4.76 21.39
C LEU A 5 -13.99 -4.02 20.55
N ARG A 6 -13.19 -3.13 21.15
CA ARG A 6 -12.10 -2.43 20.45
C ARG A 6 -11.03 -3.40 19.93
N ALA A 7 -10.70 -4.42 20.71
CA ALA A 7 -9.78 -5.47 20.27
C ALA A 7 -10.35 -6.23 19.07
N LEU A 8 -11.62 -6.68 19.13
CA LEU A 8 -12.29 -7.38 18.03
C LEU A 8 -12.32 -6.53 16.75
N ALA A 9 -12.65 -5.24 16.84
CA ALA A 9 -12.64 -4.34 15.70
C ALA A 9 -11.24 -4.15 15.09
N THR A 10 -10.20 -4.15 15.95
CA THR A 10 -8.81 -4.05 15.49
C THR A 10 -8.38 -5.32 14.76
N TRP A 11 -8.71 -6.49 15.32
CA TRP A 11 -8.39 -7.79 14.71
C TRP A 11 -9.16 -8.04 13.42
N SER A 12 -10.46 -7.74 13.39
CA SER A 12 -11.26 -7.89 12.17
C SER A 12 -10.76 -6.96 11.05
N GLY A 13 -10.44 -5.71 11.38
CA GLY A 13 -9.83 -4.77 10.45
C GLY A 13 -8.45 -5.21 9.96
N ALA A 14 -7.64 -5.81 10.83
CA ALA A 14 -6.32 -6.34 10.47
C ALA A 14 -6.42 -7.54 9.52
N ILE A 15 -7.33 -8.48 9.78
CA ILE A 15 -7.56 -9.65 8.93
C ILE A 15 -8.12 -9.22 7.58
N ALA A 16 -9.16 -8.38 7.57
CA ALA A 16 -9.74 -7.85 6.33
C ALA A 16 -8.69 -7.09 5.51
N GLY A 17 -7.88 -6.26 6.19
CA GLY A 17 -6.77 -5.55 5.57
C GLY A 17 -5.71 -6.46 4.97
N LEU A 18 -5.29 -7.49 5.71
CA LEU A 18 -4.32 -8.48 5.23
C LEU A 18 -4.83 -9.17 3.95
N LEU A 19 -6.07 -9.65 3.98
CA LEU A 19 -6.70 -10.30 2.83
C LEU A 19 -6.80 -9.34 1.64
N LEU A 20 -7.14 -8.08 1.89
CA LEU A 20 -7.22 -7.06 0.85
C LEU A 20 -5.85 -6.76 0.23
N ILE A 21 -4.79 -6.69 1.03
CA ILE A 21 -3.42 -6.48 0.54
C ILE A 21 -2.96 -7.68 -0.29
N VAL A 22 -3.22 -8.91 0.17
CA VAL A 22 -2.89 -10.14 -0.58
C VAL A 22 -3.64 -10.16 -1.90
N ALA A 23 -4.96 -9.99 -1.89
CA ALA A 23 -5.77 -9.96 -3.12
C ALA A 23 -5.32 -8.83 -4.07
N GLY A 24 -5.06 -7.64 -3.52
CA GLY A 24 -4.55 -6.51 -4.31
C GLY A 24 -3.17 -6.75 -4.91
N GLY A 25 -2.31 -7.54 -4.23
CA GLY A 25 -1.02 -7.98 -4.75
C GLY A 25 -1.12 -8.92 -5.95
N LEU A 26 -2.21 -9.68 -6.06
CA LEU A 26 -2.46 -10.61 -7.16
C LEU A 26 -3.13 -9.95 -8.37
N ILE A 27 -3.63 -8.72 -8.22
CA ILE A 27 -4.36 -8.01 -9.28
C ILE A 27 -3.46 -6.90 -9.86
N PRO A 28 -2.99 -7.06 -11.11
CA PRO A 28 -2.28 -6.00 -11.81
C PRO A 28 -3.23 -4.83 -12.14
N ALA A 29 -2.70 -3.61 -12.10
CA ALA A 29 -3.45 -2.43 -12.50
C ALA A 29 -3.35 -2.22 -14.02
N PHE A 30 -4.48 -1.86 -14.62
CA PHE A 30 -4.59 -1.60 -16.05
C PHE A 30 -5.17 -0.21 -16.30
N LEU A 31 -4.72 0.41 -17.38
CA LEU A 31 -5.32 1.61 -17.93
C LEU A 31 -6.06 1.25 -19.22
N ALA A 32 -7.36 1.53 -19.25
CA ALA A 32 -8.17 1.39 -20.45
C ALA A 32 -7.95 2.63 -21.33
N LEU A 33 -7.36 2.43 -22.51
CA LEU A 33 -7.13 3.48 -23.49
C LEU A 33 -7.83 3.15 -24.81
N PRO A 34 -8.37 4.15 -25.50
CA PRO A 34 -8.88 3.96 -26.86
C PRO A 34 -7.71 3.56 -27.78
N GLY A 35 -7.91 2.48 -28.51
CA GLY A 35 -6.98 1.93 -29.48
C GLY A 35 -7.66 1.70 -30.84
N PRO A 36 -6.90 1.21 -31.84
CA PRO A 36 -7.38 1.08 -33.21
C PRO A 36 -8.62 0.16 -33.35
N GLU A 37 -8.74 -0.85 -32.49
CA GLU A 37 -9.82 -1.85 -32.51
C GLU A 37 -10.84 -1.65 -31.36
N GLY A 38 -10.83 -0.51 -30.68
CA GLY A 38 -11.71 -0.22 -29.54
C GLY A 38 -10.94 -0.03 -28.23
N TRP A 39 -11.45 -0.58 -27.12
CA TRP A 39 -10.81 -0.42 -25.82
C TRP A 39 -9.62 -1.38 -25.65
N SER A 40 -8.43 -0.83 -25.44
CA SER A 40 -7.22 -1.60 -25.14
C SER A 40 -6.84 -1.46 -23.67
N LEU A 41 -6.60 -2.58 -22.99
CA LEU A 41 -6.13 -2.59 -21.60
C LEU A 41 -4.60 -2.64 -21.60
N ARG A 42 -3.96 -1.58 -21.12
CA ARG A 42 -2.50 -1.52 -20.97
C ARG A 42 -2.09 -1.75 -19.52
N PRO A 43 -1.21 -2.72 -19.22
CA PRO A 43 -0.71 -2.93 -17.87
C PRO A 43 0.16 -1.74 -17.43
N LEU A 44 -0.01 -1.30 -16.19
CA LEU A 44 0.72 -0.15 -15.62
C LEU A 44 2.03 -0.54 -14.92
N GLY A 45 2.38 -1.84 -14.89
CA GLY A 45 3.57 -2.33 -14.18
C GLY A 45 3.46 -2.22 -12.65
N ILE A 46 2.26 -2.04 -12.12
CA ILE A 46 1.96 -2.00 -10.68
C ILE A 46 0.77 -2.90 -10.36
N THR A 47 0.58 -3.21 -9.08
CA THR A 47 -0.57 -3.97 -8.57
C THR A 47 -1.45 -3.11 -7.67
N LEU A 48 -2.62 -3.63 -7.29
CA LEU A 48 -3.54 -2.98 -6.35
C LEU A 48 -3.13 -3.12 -4.88
N GLN A 49 -1.92 -3.62 -4.60
CA GLN A 49 -1.42 -3.89 -3.25
C GLN A 49 -1.26 -2.61 -2.40
N VAL A 50 -0.67 -1.56 -2.98
CA VAL A 50 -0.48 -0.27 -2.30
C VAL A 50 -1.81 0.42 -1.99
N PRO A 51 -2.75 0.59 -2.95
CA PRO A 51 -4.05 1.16 -2.62
C PRO A 51 -4.86 0.31 -1.64
N ALA A 52 -4.71 -1.03 -1.64
CA ALA A 52 -5.31 -1.91 -0.64
C ALA A 52 -4.80 -1.62 0.78
N LEU A 53 -3.48 -1.43 0.95
CA LEU A 53 -2.88 -1.02 2.22
C LEU A 53 -3.42 0.34 2.68
N LEU A 54 -3.41 1.33 1.78
CA LEU A 54 -3.84 2.69 2.10
C LEU A 54 -5.33 2.72 2.45
N LEU A 55 -6.18 2.02 1.68
CA LEU A 55 -7.61 1.87 1.98
C LEU A 55 -7.84 1.24 3.36
N THR A 56 -7.07 0.20 3.69
CA THR A 56 -7.11 -0.42 5.02
C THR A 56 -6.76 0.59 6.10
N ALA A 57 -5.71 1.39 5.91
CA ALA A 57 -5.30 2.43 6.86
C ALA A 57 -6.37 3.51 7.02
N LEU A 58 -6.93 3.99 5.92
CA LEU A 58 -8.01 4.98 5.93
C LEU A 58 -9.26 4.43 6.62
N VAL A 59 -9.69 3.18 6.39
CA VAL A 59 -10.96 2.69 6.93
C VAL A 59 -10.80 2.10 8.34
N ALA A 60 -9.85 1.16 8.50
CA ALA A 60 -9.68 0.40 9.74
C ALA A 60 -8.79 1.12 10.77
N GLY A 61 -8.07 2.18 10.35
CA GLY A 61 -7.21 2.97 11.22
C GLY A 61 -5.80 2.39 11.42
N PRO A 62 -4.98 3.06 12.24
CA PRO A 62 -3.53 2.86 12.25
C PRO A 62 -3.11 1.51 12.84
N ARG A 63 -3.79 1.04 13.90
CA ARG A 63 -3.44 -0.25 14.54
C ARG A 63 -3.75 -1.44 13.63
N SER A 64 -4.96 -1.47 13.06
CA SER A 64 -5.41 -2.54 12.18
C SER A 64 -4.56 -2.63 10.92
N ALA A 65 -4.26 -1.49 10.28
CA ALA A 65 -3.44 -1.46 9.08
C ALA A 65 -1.97 -1.80 9.35
N LEU A 66 -1.42 -1.38 10.49
CA LEU A 66 -0.08 -1.80 10.93
C LEU A 66 0.00 -3.33 11.09
N LEU A 67 -0.98 -3.92 11.77
CA LEU A 67 -1.06 -5.38 11.94
C LEU A 67 -1.21 -6.10 10.59
N ALA A 68 -2.04 -5.56 9.69
CA ALA A 68 -2.19 -6.09 8.33
C ALA A 68 -0.87 -6.04 7.54
N ALA A 69 -0.13 -4.93 7.61
CA ALA A 69 1.17 -4.76 6.96
C ALA A 69 2.21 -5.75 7.50
N VAL A 70 2.30 -5.89 8.83
CA VAL A 70 3.19 -6.86 9.49
C VAL A 70 2.80 -8.29 9.12
N GLY A 71 1.51 -8.61 9.13
CA GLY A 71 0.99 -9.91 8.70
C GLY A 71 1.36 -10.22 7.26
N TYR A 72 1.21 -9.24 6.36
CA TYR A 72 1.52 -9.40 4.94
C TYR A 72 3.01 -9.68 4.72
N LEU A 73 3.89 -8.91 5.37
CA LEU A 73 5.33 -9.14 5.33
C LEU A 73 5.70 -10.51 5.89
N SER A 74 5.10 -10.92 7.00
CA SER A 74 5.36 -12.22 7.63
C SER A 74 4.94 -13.38 6.72
N VAL A 75 3.75 -13.30 6.12
CA VAL A 75 3.26 -14.30 5.17
C VAL A 75 4.18 -14.36 3.95
N GLY A 76 4.54 -13.21 3.37
CA GLY A 76 5.38 -13.17 2.18
C GLY A 76 6.83 -13.61 2.38
N LEU A 77 7.39 -13.42 3.58
CA LEU A 77 8.77 -13.82 3.88
C LEU A 77 8.88 -15.30 4.28
N PHE A 78 7.87 -15.88 4.94
CA PHE A 78 8.00 -17.20 5.57
C PHE A 78 7.05 -18.28 5.07
N GLN A 79 5.96 -17.93 4.39
CA GLN A 79 4.87 -18.89 4.14
C GLN A 79 4.50 -19.00 2.66
N LEU A 80 4.18 -17.88 2.02
CA LEU A 80 3.54 -17.86 0.70
C LEU A 80 4.22 -16.85 -0.24
N PRO A 81 4.32 -17.14 -1.55
CA PRO A 81 4.88 -16.22 -2.54
C PRO A 81 3.86 -15.13 -2.93
N VAL A 82 3.53 -14.24 -1.98
CA VAL A 82 2.52 -13.17 -2.17
C VAL A 82 3.08 -11.83 -2.63
N PHE A 83 4.41 -11.69 -2.72
CA PHE A 83 5.06 -10.50 -3.27
C PHE A 83 5.10 -10.59 -4.81
N GLN A 84 5.28 -9.45 -5.48
CA GLN A 84 5.21 -9.39 -6.95
C GLN A 84 6.23 -10.31 -7.67
N GLN A 85 7.39 -10.55 -7.06
CA GLN A 85 8.44 -11.44 -7.60
C GLN A 85 8.52 -12.78 -6.85
N GLY A 86 7.45 -13.17 -6.15
CA GLY A 86 7.38 -14.42 -5.37
C GLY A 86 7.37 -14.17 -3.86
N GLY A 87 8.27 -14.80 -3.12
CA GLY A 87 8.36 -14.67 -1.66
C GLY A 87 9.59 -15.36 -1.09
N GLY A 88 9.68 -15.38 0.23
CA GLY A 88 10.79 -16.00 0.96
C GLY A 88 11.80 -14.99 1.54
N ILE A 89 12.68 -15.49 2.41
CA ILE A 89 13.70 -14.69 3.11
C ILE A 89 14.69 -14.03 2.12
N GLY A 90 14.92 -14.65 0.96
CA GLY A 90 15.73 -14.05 -0.11
C GLY A 90 15.17 -12.71 -0.60
N TYR A 91 13.89 -12.42 -0.39
CA TYR A 91 13.32 -11.13 -0.74
C TYR A 91 13.92 -9.98 0.08
N LEU A 92 14.50 -10.23 1.26
CA LEU A 92 15.17 -9.18 2.06
C LEU A 92 16.33 -8.49 1.31
N VAL A 93 16.88 -9.17 0.29
CA VAL A 93 17.97 -8.64 -0.53
C VAL A 93 17.49 -8.02 -1.85
N ASP A 94 16.19 -8.07 -2.11
CA ASP A 94 15.57 -7.51 -3.32
C ASP A 94 15.55 -5.97 -3.29
N PRO A 95 15.79 -5.28 -4.42
CA PRO A 95 15.72 -3.82 -4.50
C PRO A 95 14.35 -3.26 -4.06
N GLY A 96 13.27 -3.99 -4.37
CA GLY A 96 11.90 -3.63 -4.08
C GLY A 96 11.49 -3.84 -2.61
N PHE A 97 12.30 -4.54 -1.81
CA PHE A 97 11.95 -4.84 -0.41
C PHE A 97 11.72 -3.58 0.43
N GLY A 98 12.48 -2.50 0.19
CA GLY A 98 12.28 -1.23 0.89
C GLY A 98 10.88 -0.65 0.74
N TYR A 99 10.23 -0.89 -0.41
CA TYR A 99 8.85 -0.47 -0.65
C TYR A 99 7.87 -1.30 0.18
N LEU A 100 8.12 -2.60 0.34
CA LEU A 100 7.32 -3.48 1.20
C LEU A 100 7.53 -3.18 2.68
N ALA A 101 8.78 -3.00 3.12
CA ALA A 101 9.09 -2.58 4.49
C ALA A 101 8.44 -1.22 4.82
N GLY A 102 8.36 -0.33 3.82
CA GLY A 102 7.65 0.94 3.88
C GLY A 102 6.14 0.82 4.15
N PHE A 103 5.53 -0.36 3.99
CA PHE A 103 4.11 -0.55 4.33
C PHE A 103 3.83 -0.30 5.80
N ILE A 104 4.76 -0.65 6.68
CA ILE A 104 4.60 -0.50 8.14
C ILE A 104 4.45 0.98 8.52
N PRO A 105 5.41 1.88 8.21
CA PRO A 105 5.27 3.30 8.53
C PRO A 105 4.15 3.97 7.72
N ALA A 106 3.95 3.60 6.45
CA ALA A 106 2.89 4.16 5.62
C ALA A 106 1.48 3.85 6.18
N ALA A 107 1.25 2.61 6.64
CA ALA A 107 -0.01 2.20 7.26
C ALA A 107 -0.29 2.98 8.55
N TRP A 108 0.71 3.12 9.41
CA TRP A 108 0.57 3.85 10.65
C TRP A 108 0.28 5.34 10.44
N ILE A 109 1.07 6.00 9.59
CA ILE A 109 0.96 7.44 9.32
C ILE A 109 -0.38 7.75 8.64
N THR A 110 -0.71 7.03 7.57
CA THR A 110 -1.99 7.19 6.85
C THR A 110 -3.17 6.98 7.78
N GLY A 111 -3.16 5.90 8.55
CA GLY A 111 -4.25 5.59 9.48
C GLY A 111 -4.37 6.60 10.60
N ARG A 112 -3.26 7.19 11.07
CA ARG A 112 -3.27 8.23 12.10
C ARG A 112 -3.81 9.55 11.55
N LEU A 113 -3.40 9.95 10.35
CA LEU A 113 -3.92 11.14 9.66
C LEU A 113 -5.42 11.01 9.45
N ALA A 114 -5.90 9.86 9.00
CA ALA A 114 -7.30 9.63 8.70
C ALA A 114 -8.21 9.66 9.94
N ARG A 115 -7.65 9.67 11.16
CA ARG A 115 -8.37 9.78 12.45
C ARG A 115 -8.31 11.18 13.05
N GLN A 116 -7.78 12.16 12.32
CA GLN A 116 -7.79 13.56 12.73
C GLN A 116 -9.17 14.19 12.49
N ARG A 117 -9.45 15.29 13.18
CA ARG A 117 -10.68 16.07 12.98
C ARG A 117 -10.74 16.58 11.55
N GLY A 118 -11.92 16.53 10.93
CA GLY A 118 -12.13 17.01 9.55
C GLY A 118 -11.79 15.99 8.46
N MET A 119 -11.61 14.71 8.80
CA MET A 119 -11.27 13.64 7.85
C MET A 119 -12.50 12.91 7.26
N ASP A 120 -13.67 13.55 7.27
CA ASP A 120 -14.90 13.06 6.59
C ASP A 120 -15.06 13.68 5.18
N ASP A 121 -13.93 13.87 4.51
CA ASP A 121 -13.85 14.51 3.20
C ASP A 121 -12.98 13.65 2.27
N PRO A 122 -13.44 13.29 1.05
CA PRO A 122 -12.67 12.47 0.13
C PRO A 122 -11.34 13.13 -0.27
N LEU A 123 -11.24 14.47 -0.33
CA LEU A 123 -9.97 15.14 -0.64
C LEU A 123 -8.98 15.00 0.52
N ALA A 124 -9.42 15.22 1.76
CA ALA A 124 -8.60 15.00 2.95
C ALA A 124 -8.11 13.54 3.06
N LEU A 125 -8.97 12.57 2.76
CA LEU A 125 -8.60 11.15 2.76
C LEU A 125 -7.63 10.81 1.61
N THR A 126 -7.82 11.39 0.43
CA THR A 126 -6.89 11.26 -0.69
C THR A 126 -5.52 11.86 -0.34
N ALA A 127 -5.49 13.02 0.33
CA ALA A 127 -4.26 13.64 0.81
C ALA A 127 -3.55 12.76 1.84
N ALA A 128 -4.29 12.17 2.79
CA ALA A 128 -3.74 11.22 3.76
C ALA A 128 -3.15 9.97 3.07
N ALA A 129 -3.83 9.43 2.05
CA ALA A 129 -3.30 8.34 1.22
C ALA A 129 -2.02 8.76 0.47
N GLY A 130 -2.00 9.97 -0.09
CA GLY A 130 -0.84 10.55 -0.76
C GLY A 130 0.37 10.68 0.17
N VAL A 131 0.17 11.12 1.42
CA VAL A 131 1.25 11.12 2.42
C VAL A 131 1.75 9.71 2.70
N GLY A 132 0.86 8.72 2.81
CA GLY A 132 1.22 7.31 2.91
C GLY A 132 2.07 6.81 1.75
N LEU A 133 1.67 7.15 0.53
CA LEU A 133 2.40 6.81 -0.70
C LEU A 133 3.80 7.45 -0.70
N LEU A 134 3.92 8.71 -0.28
CA LEU A 134 5.22 9.39 -0.16
C LEU A 134 6.11 8.69 0.87
N VAL A 135 5.58 8.32 2.03
CA VAL A 135 6.33 7.56 3.05
C VAL A 135 6.85 6.24 2.48
N LEU A 136 5.99 5.51 1.76
CA LEU A 136 6.36 4.26 1.11
C LEU A 136 7.47 4.47 0.08
N GLN A 137 7.35 5.51 -0.76
CA GLN A 137 8.36 5.87 -1.74
C GLN A 137 9.70 6.21 -1.08
N LEU A 138 9.68 6.98 0.01
CA LEU A 138 10.88 7.35 0.76
C LEU A 138 11.57 6.11 1.34
N CYS A 139 10.82 5.17 1.93
CA CYS A 139 11.39 3.91 2.43
C CYS A 139 12.03 3.07 1.31
N GLY A 140 11.39 3.00 0.14
CA GLY A 140 11.92 2.33 -1.03
C GLY A 140 13.21 2.96 -1.54
N LEU A 141 13.22 4.28 -1.71
CA LEU A 141 14.41 5.03 -2.15
C LEU A 141 15.57 4.93 -1.14
N LEU A 142 15.28 4.94 0.16
CA LEU A 142 16.29 4.74 1.20
C LEU A 142 16.91 3.33 1.11
N ASN A 143 16.12 2.30 0.86
CA ASN A 143 16.66 0.94 0.64
C ASN A 143 17.55 0.87 -0.61
N LEU A 144 17.12 1.50 -1.71
CA LEU A 144 17.94 1.59 -2.92
C LEU A 144 19.26 2.32 -2.65
N LEU A 145 19.23 3.44 -1.91
CA LEU A 145 20.43 4.18 -1.53
C LEU A 145 21.36 3.33 -0.67
N ILE A 146 20.85 2.68 0.38
CA ILE A 146 21.65 1.81 1.27
C ILE A 146 22.26 0.66 0.47
N GLY A 147 21.49 0.02 -0.41
CA GLY A 147 22.02 -1.04 -1.25
C GLY A 147 23.04 -0.54 -2.28
N ALA A 148 22.94 0.70 -2.75
CA ALA A 148 23.92 1.32 -3.64
C ALA A 148 25.25 1.52 -2.91
N LEU A 149 25.19 2.06 -1.69
CA LEU A 149 26.35 2.25 -0.81
C LEU A 149 27.01 0.91 -0.45
N ALA A 150 26.23 -0.16 -0.34
CA ALA A 150 26.71 -1.52 -0.14
C ALA A 150 27.18 -2.23 -1.43
N GLY A 151 27.23 -1.53 -2.58
CA GLY A 151 27.73 -2.08 -3.84
C GLY A 151 26.81 -3.09 -4.53
N ARG A 152 25.53 -3.17 -4.13
CA ARG A 152 24.61 -4.25 -4.55
C ARG A 152 24.01 -4.04 -5.95
N TRP A 153 23.89 -2.79 -6.39
CA TRP A 153 23.11 -2.45 -7.59
C TRP A 153 23.97 -2.17 -8.84
N GLY A 154 25.23 -1.76 -8.68
CA GLY A 154 26.12 -1.46 -9.82
C GLY A 154 25.47 -0.58 -10.89
N ALA A 155 25.50 -1.03 -12.15
CA ALA A 155 24.88 -0.33 -13.28
C ALA A 155 23.33 -0.29 -13.24
N ASN A 156 22.68 -1.14 -12.43
CA ASN A 156 21.22 -1.22 -12.35
C ASN A 156 20.61 -0.12 -11.48
N LEU A 157 21.41 0.69 -10.77
CA LEU A 157 20.88 1.72 -9.87
C LEU A 157 19.95 2.71 -10.59
N VAL A 158 20.37 3.22 -11.75
CA VAL A 158 19.58 4.20 -12.51
C VAL A 158 18.28 3.59 -13.06
N PRO A 159 18.28 2.40 -13.71
CA PRO A 159 17.05 1.72 -14.09
C PRO A 159 16.10 1.47 -12.91
N LEU A 160 16.61 1.05 -11.75
CA LEU A 160 15.81 0.76 -10.57
C LEU A 160 15.14 2.03 -10.01
N THR A 161 15.91 3.12 -9.84
CA THR A 161 15.36 4.37 -9.32
C THR A 161 14.34 5.00 -10.27
N VAL A 162 14.58 4.92 -11.59
CA VAL A 162 13.62 5.39 -12.59
C VAL A 162 12.36 4.52 -12.62
N GLY A 163 12.51 3.19 -12.62
CA GLY A 163 11.39 2.26 -12.66
C GLY A 163 10.45 2.41 -11.46
N TYR A 164 11.01 2.34 -10.24
CA TYR A 164 10.22 2.53 -9.03
C TYR A 164 9.83 4.00 -8.79
N GLY A 165 10.56 4.97 -9.35
CA GLY A 165 10.21 6.38 -9.29
C GLY A 165 8.98 6.71 -10.14
N LEU A 166 8.93 6.19 -11.37
CA LEU A 166 7.79 6.41 -12.27
C LEU A 166 6.51 5.70 -11.81
N ALA A 167 6.64 4.61 -11.05
CA ALA A 167 5.50 3.89 -10.47
C ALA A 167 4.64 4.75 -9.52
N ILE A 168 5.17 5.86 -8.98
CA ILE A 168 4.42 6.77 -8.12
C ILE A 168 3.26 7.45 -8.86
N LEU A 169 3.39 7.70 -10.17
CA LEU A 169 2.39 8.41 -10.96
C LEU A 169 1.07 7.63 -11.07
N PRO A 170 1.05 6.36 -11.53
CA PRO A 170 -0.18 5.58 -11.52
C PRO A 170 -0.67 5.27 -10.10
N GLN A 171 0.22 5.13 -9.11
CA GLN A 171 -0.19 4.93 -7.71
C GLN A 171 -0.88 6.16 -7.10
N ALA A 172 -0.47 7.38 -7.48
CA ALA A 172 -1.13 8.60 -7.06
C ALA A 172 -2.57 8.69 -7.57
N LEU A 173 -2.82 8.26 -8.81
CA LEU A 173 -4.18 8.14 -9.35
C LEU A 173 -5.03 7.15 -8.55
N LEU A 174 -4.45 6.00 -8.17
CA LEU A 174 -5.12 5.01 -7.33
C LEU A 174 -5.34 5.50 -5.89
N CYS A 175 -4.56 6.47 -5.39
CA CYS A 175 -4.82 7.11 -4.10
C CYS A 175 -6.13 7.92 -4.12
N CYS A 176 -6.46 8.58 -5.24
CA CYS A 176 -7.76 9.26 -5.40
C CYS A 176 -8.92 8.26 -5.30
N ALA A 177 -8.80 7.12 -6.00
CA ALA A 177 -9.79 6.05 -5.91
C ALA A 177 -9.91 5.49 -4.48
N ALA A 178 -8.77 5.29 -3.80
CA ALA A 178 -8.76 4.84 -2.40
C ALA A 178 -9.40 5.85 -1.44
N GLY A 179 -9.17 7.15 -1.63
CA GLY A 179 -9.77 8.21 -0.81
C GLY A 179 -11.30 8.28 -0.96
N VAL A 180 -11.80 8.23 -2.20
CA VAL A 180 -13.24 8.20 -2.49
C VAL A 180 -13.88 6.91 -1.94
N LEU A 181 -13.26 5.75 -2.18
CA LEU A 181 -13.77 4.47 -1.69
C LEU A 181 -13.75 4.42 -0.16
N ALA A 182 -12.71 4.95 0.48
CA ALA A 182 -12.63 5.05 1.93
C ALA A 182 -13.76 5.91 2.49
N TRP A 183 -14.06 7.05 1.86
CA TRP A 183 -15.16 7.92 2.25
C TRP A 183 -16.51 7.21 2.19
N VAL A 184 -16.80 6.49 1.10
CA VAL A 184 -18.02 5.68 0.97
C VAL A 184 -18.08 4.58 2.03
N LEU A 185 -17.00 3.82 2.21
CA LEU A 185 -16.95 2.71 3.18
C LEU A 185 -17.09 3.19 4.62
N ARG A 186 -16.51 4.34 4.98
CA ARG A 186 -16.65 4.93 6.32
C ARG A 186 -18.09 5.26 6.66
N ARG A 187 -18.86 5.75 5.69
CA ARG A 187 -20.30 6.05 5.84
C ARG A 187 -21.12 4.78 6.02
N VAL A 188 -20.85 3.75 5.21
CA VAL A 188 -21.55 2.46 5.30
C VAL A 188 -21.25 1.75 6.62
N LEU A 189 -20.00 1.80 7.07
CA LEU A 189 -19.54 1.12 8.29
C LEU A 189 -19.76 1.95 9.57
N LEU A 190 -20.41 3.11 9.47
CA LEU A 190 -20.66 4.04 10.59
C LEU A 190 -19.38 4.37 11.38
N VAL A 191 -18.26 4.50 10.67
CA VAL A 191 -16.98 4.83 11.28
C VAL A 191 -17.04 6.28 11.75
N SER A 192 -16.99 6.51 13.05
CA SER A 192 -17.01 7.86 13.62
C SER A 192 -15.79 8.66 13.13
N SER A 193 -16.08 9.71 12.36
CA SER A 193 -15.14 10.72 11.84
C SER A 193 -14.59 11.63 12.92
#